data_AF-A0A100JYM5-F1
#
_entry.id   AF-A0A100JYM5-F1
#
_cell.length_a   1.000
_cell.length_b   1.000
_cell.length_c   1.000
_cell.angle_alpha   90.00
_cell.angle_beta   90.00
_cell.angle_gamma   90.00
#
_symmetry.space_group_name_H-M   'P 1'
#
loop_
_entity.id
_entity.type
_entity.pdbx_description
1 polymer ?
#
loop_
_entity_poly.entity_id
_entity_poly.type
_entity_poly.pdbx_seq_one_letter_code
_entity_poly.pdbx_strand_id
1 'polypeptide(L)'
;MSVYEQPPLDLGAVCQRWRNRRHSWRPTGEGGFDPARYRVREMPNDLVRTAKAFVLAHHYSGSWPAVRFAYGLIDTAAPPAGQLVGVLTLGVPTQAAVLTSVFGRLTPYEESLELNRLVLLDDVPANAETWAQARAFQLAAARGIRGVVAHSDPEPRTRLTAHGPETIFPGHYGTIYQAKGMDYLGKTRPRRLTMLPDGSVLHSGVRAGSRRALDDREAASQQVDHGIGPP
;
A
#
# COMPACT_ATOMS: atom_id res chain seq x y z
N MET A 1 -26.20 12.25 -14.72
CA MET A 1 -26.39 11.80 -13.33
C MET A 1 -26.13 10.32 -13.26
N SER A 2 -25.02 9.93 -12.66
CA SER A 2 -24.83 8.66 -11.97
C SER A 2 -23.68 8.91 -11.03
N VAL A 3 -24.01 9.49 -9.87
CA VAL A 3 -23.10 9.57 -8.75
C VAL A 3 -22.97 8.12 -8.32
N TYR A 4 -21.84 7.49 -8.62
CA TYR A 4 -21.52 6.20 -8.03
C TYR A 4 -21.25 6.48 -6.55
N GLU A 5 -22.32 6.57 -5.78
CA GLU A 5 -22.28 6.58 -4.34
C GLU A 5 -21.77 5.19 -3.96
N GLN A 6 -20.47 5.11 -3.67
CA GLN A 6 -19.94 3.89 -3.08
C GLN A 6 -20.79 3.60 -1.84
N PRO A 7 -21.31 2.38 -1.66
CA PRO A 7 -22.04 2.05 -0.45
C PRO A 7 -21.15 2.44 0.73
N PRO A 8 -21.71 2.99 1.83
CA PRO A 8 -20.94 3.36 2.99
C PRO A 8 -20.37 2.08 3.60
N LEU A 9 -19.23 1.64 3.09
CA LEU A 9 -18.37 0.71 3.78
C LEU A 9 -17.95 1.51 5.01
N ASP A 10 -18.45 1.11 6.18
CA ASP A 10 -17.80 1.49 7.41
C ASP A 10 -16.36 0.96 7.32
N LEU A 11 -15.44 1.85 6.98
CA LEU A 11 -14.04 1.53 6.73
C LEU A 11 -13.32 1.08 8.02
N GLY A 12 -13.96 1.20 9.18
CA GLY A 12 -13.54 0.58 10.44
C GLY A 12 -14.03 -0.87 10.58
N ALA A 13 -15.09 -1.25 9.87
CA ALA A 13 -15.69 -2.59 9.91
C ALA A 13 -15.13 -3.55 8.85
N VAL A 14 -14.34 -3.07 7.89
CA VAL A 14 -13.73 -3.90 6.83
C VAL A 14 -12.24 -3.60 6.64
N CYS A 15 -11.50 -4.60 6.19
CA CYS A 15 -10.11 -4.48 5.79
C CYS A 15 -9.92 -4.96 4.35
N GLN A 16 -9.03 -4.28 3.63
CA GLN A 16 -8.78 -4.56 2.22
C GLN A 16 -7.76 -5.69 2.07
N ARG A 17 -7.95 -6.52 1.05
CA ARG A 17 -7.05 -7.61 0.65
C ARG A 17 -6.70 -7.50 -0.83
N TRP A 18 -5.55 -8.08 -1.20
CA TRP A 18 -5.09 -8.05 -2.59
C TRP A 18 -4.49 -9.39 -3.01
N ARG A 19 -5.01 -9.95 -4.11
CA ARG A 19 -4.44 -11.10 -4.80
C ARG A 19 -4.44 -10.84 -6.30
N ASN A 20 -3.32 -11.06 -6.99
CA ASN A 20 -3.20 -10.87 -8.43
C ASN A 20 -3.70 -9.47 -8.90
N ARG A 21 -3.43 -8.43 -8.10
CA ARG A 21 -3.90 -7.05 -8.31
C ARG A 21 -5.43 -6.89 -8.35
N ARG A 22 -6.19 -7.87 -7.85
CA ARG A 22 -7.62 -7.76 -7.60
C ARG A 22 -7.83 -7.56 -6.11
N HIS A 23 -8.68 -6.60 -5.76
CA HIS A 23 -9.01 -6.31 -4.37
C HIS A 23 -10.19 -7.18 -3.91
N SER A 24 -10.21 -7.45 -2.61
CA SER A 24 -11.37 -7.97 -1.90
C SER A 24 -11.45 -7.30 -0.52
N TRP A 25 -12.60 -7.45 0.14
CA TRP A 25 -12.85 -6.88 1.46
C TRP A 25 -13.15 -8.01 2.44
N ARG A 26 -12.64 -7.89 3.68
CA ARG A 26 -12.94 -8.83 4.77
C ARG A 26 -13.44 -8.07 6.00
N PRO A 27 -14.48 -8.54 6.70
CA PRO A 27 -14.94 -7.88 7.92
C PRO A 27 -13.86 -7.92 9.01
N THR A 28 -13.63 -6.80 9.70
CA THR A 28 -12.66 -6.71 10.80
C THR A 28 -13.06 -7.58 12.01
N GLY A 29 -14.38 -7.78 12.17
CA GLY A 29 -14.99 -8.61 13.21
C GLY A 29 -15.15 -10.10 12.86
N GLU A 30 -14.66 -10.58 11.70
CA GLU A 30 -14.81 -12.00 11.33
C GLU A 30 -14.09 -12.96 12.30
N GLY A 31 -13.13 -12.45 13.07
CA GLY A 31 -12.31 -13.24 14.00
C GLY A 31 -11.31 -14.15 13.28
N GLY A 32 -10.81 -15.17 13.97
CA GLY A 32 -10.00 -16.23 13.36
C GLY A 32 -8.52 -15.92 13.10
N PHE A 33 -8.04 -14.72 13.40
CA PHE A 33 -6.60 -14.46 13.40
C PHE A 33 -5.92 -15.07 14.63
N ASP A 34 -5.15 -16.12 14.40
CA ASP A 34 -4.25 -16.69 15.40
C ASP A 34 -2.80 -16.22 15.18
N PRO A 35 -2.26 -15.31 16.02
CA PRO A 35 -0.89 -14.86 15.88
C PRO A 35 0.15 -15.98 16.08
N ALA A 36 -0.21 -17.09 16.74
CA ALA A 36 0.69 -18.22 16.93
C ALA A 36 0.98 -18.98 15.62
N ARG A 37 0.09 -18.88 14.62
CA ARG A 37 0.26 -19.44 13.26
C ARG A 37 1.19 -18.64 12.37
N TYR A 38 1.39 -17.36 12.66
CA TYR A 38 2.13 -16.47 11.76
C TYR A 38 3.47 -16.06 12.35
N ARG A 39 4.45 -15.84 11.47
CA ARG A 39 5.74 -15.26 11.82
C ARG A 39 6.05 -14.10 10.89
N VAL A 40 6.55 -13.00 11.46
CA VAL A 40 7.12 -11.91 10.70
C VAL A 40 8.63 -12.04 10.77
N ARG A 41 9.27 -12.08 9.60
CA ARG A 41 10.74 -12.16 9.48
C ARG A 41 11.24 -11.08 8.56
N GLU A 42 12.39 -10.49 8.91
CA GLU A 42 13.16 -9.69 7.96
C GLU A 42 13.57 -10.58 6.78
N MET A 43 13.47 -10.03 5.57
CA MET A 43 13.84 -10.68 4.32
C MET A 43 15.19 -10.11 3.87
N PRO A 44 16.31 -10.75 4.24
CA PRO A 44 17.65 -10.33 3.83
C PRO A 44 17.85 -10.39 2.30
N ASN A 45 19.00 -9.91 1.84
CA ASN A 45 19.30 -9.71 0.41
C ASN A 45 19.07 -10.94 -0.48
N ASP A 46 19.32 -12.14 0.04
CA ASP A 46 19.06 -13.41 -0.65
C ASP A 46 17.56 -13.69 -0.85
N LEU A 47 16.70 -13.20 0.05
CA LEU A 47 15.24 -13.36 0.00
C LEU A 47 14.49 -12.14 -0.56
N VAL A 48 15.18 -11.02 -0.79
CA VAL A 48 14.53 -9.78 -1.29
C VAL A 48 13.87 -9.98 -2.66
N ARG A 49 14.41 -10.89 -3.49
CA ARG A 49 13.81 -11.24 -4.79
C ARG A 49 12.44 -11.89 -4.62
N THR A 50 12.27 -12.74 -3.61
CA THR A 50 10.99 -13.35 -3.27
C THR A 50 9.98 -12.30 -2.81
N ALA A 51 10.39 -11.37 -1.95
CA ALA A 51 9.56 -10.24 -1.53
C ALA A 51 9.12 -9.38 -2.73
N LYS A 52 10.07 -9.10 -3.63
CA LYS A 52 9.83 -8.31 -4.84
C LYS A 52 8.85 -8.98 -5.78
N ALA A 53 9.02 -10.27 -6.06
CA ALA A 53 8.11 -11.03 -6.89
C ALA A 53 6.68 -11.01 -6.29
N PHE A 54 6.56 -11.22 -4.98
CA PHE A 54 5.28 -11.18 -4.28
C PHE A 54 4.60 -9.80 -4.40
N VAL A 55 5.31 -8.72 -4.10
CA VAL A 55 4.74 -7.35 -4.20
C VAL A 55 4.33 -7.02 -5.64
N LEU A 56 5.13 -7.35 -6.64
CA LEU A 56 4.78 -7.10 -8.04
C LEU A 56 3.53 -7.88 -8.48
N ALA A 57 3.35 -9.10 -7.97
CA ALA A 57 2.21 -9.93 -8.29
C ALA A 57 0.92 -9.48 -7.59
N HIS A 58 1.01 -9.08 -6.31
CA HIS A 58 -0.17 -8.89 -5.46
C HIS A 58 -0.52 -7.43 -5.18
N HIS A 59 0.45 -6.54 -4.99
CA HIS A 59 0.17 -5.14 -4.64
C HIS A 59 -0.45 -4.39 -5.81
N TYR A 60 -1.47 -3.58 -5.54
CA TYR A 60 -2.25 -2.88 -6.58
C TYR A 60 -1.39 -2.04 -7.54
N SER A 61 -0.30 -1.45 -7.03
CA SER A 61 0.58 -0.59 -7.82
C SER A 61 1.44 -1.36 -8.83
N GLY A 62 1.58 -2.69 -8.69
CA GLY A 62 2.42 -3.52 -9.54
C GLY A 62 3.88 -3.07 -9.62
N SER A 63 4.40 -2.42 -8.57
CA SER A 63 5.71 -1.76 -8.60
C SER A 63 6.51 -1.96 -7.31
N TRP A 64 7.84 -2.05 -7.47
CA TRP A 64 8.80 -2.18 -6.36
C TRP A 64 9.55 -0.86 -6.15
N PRO A 65 9.36 -0.16 -5.00
CA PRO A 65 10.00 1.12 -4.74
C PRO A 65 11.45 0.94 -4.24
N ALA A 66 12.10 2.05 -3.85
CA ALA A 66 13.38 1.98 -3.15
C ALA A 66 13.16 1.44 -1.73
N VAL A 67 13.54 0.18 -1.50
CA VAL A 67 13.31 -0.55 -0.23
C VAL A 67 14.62 -0.66 0.55
N ARG A 68 14.59 -0.35 1.85
CA ARG A 68 15.70 -0.55 2.79
C ARG A 68 15.50 -1.83 3.62
N PHE A 69 14.27 -2.06 4.08
CA PHE A 69 13.89 -3.29 4.79
C PHE A 69 12.65 -3.90 4.17
N ALA A 70 12.69 -5.21 3.94
CA ALA A 70 11.54 -6.01 3.59
C ALA A 70 11.26 -7.00 4.71
N TYR A 71 9.98 -7.19 5.03
CA TYR A 71 9.51 -8.12 6.04
C TYR A 71 8.44 -9.01 5.42
N GLY A 72 8.60 -10.32 5.60
CA GLY A 72 7.64 -11.32 5.14
C GLY A 72 6.73 -11.77 6.28
N LEU A 73 5.43 -11.85 6.01
CA LEU A 73 4.47 -12.57 6.82
C LEU A 73 4.42 -14.01 6.34
N ILE A 74 4.81 -14.93 7.21
CA ILE A 74 4.95 -16.35 6.93
C ILE A 74 3.87 -17.11 7.67
N ASP A 75 3.09 -17.90 6.95
CA ASP A 75 2.15 -18.85 7.52
C ASP A 75 2.88 -20.16 7.85
N THR A 76 2.97 -20.50 9.13
CA THR A 76 3.68 -21.70 9.58
C THR A 76 2.82 -22.96 9.58
N ALA A 77 1.51 -22.84 9.33
CA ALA A 77 0.57 -23.96 9.38
C ALA A 77 -0.12 -24.26 8.04
N ALA A 78 -0.13 -23.32 7.08
CA ALA A 78 -0.63 -23.58 5.73
C ALA A 78 0.23 -24.63 5.02
N PRO A 79 -0.34 -25.54 4.21
CA PRO A 79 0.43 -26.43 3.37
C PRO A 79 0.78 -25.77 2.01
N PRO A 80 2.07 -25.72 1.60
CA PRO A 80 3.26 -26.16 2.35
C PRO A 80 3.63 -25.18 3.47
N ALA A 81 4.06 -25.71 4.61
CA ALA A 81 4.40 -24.92 5.80
C ALA A 81 5.53 -23.92 5.49
N GLY A 82 5.42 -22.72 6.05
CA GLY A 82 6.39 -21.66 5.81
C GLY A 82 6.10 -20.83 4.55
N GLN A 83 4.86 -20.83 4.07
CA GLN A 83 4.46 -20.04 2.90
C GLN A 83 4.51 -18.53 3.21
N LEU A 84 5.06 -17.75 2.27
CA LEU A 84 4.96 -16.29 2.28
C LEU A 84 3.54 -15.87 1.88
N VAL A 85 2.81 -15.24 2.81
CA VAL A 85 1.41 -14.82 2.62
C VAL A 85 1.22 -13.30 2.73
N GLY A 86 2.30 -12.57 2.99
CA GLY A 86 2.28 -11.11 2.96
C GLY A 86 3.66 -10.50 2.98
N VAL A 87 3.77 -9.26 2.53
CA VAL A 87 5.01 -8.49 2.53
C VAL A 87 4.73 -7.07 3.02
N LEU A 88 5.60 -6.58 3.90
CA LEU A 88 5.70 -5.19 4.33
C LEU A 88 7.09 -4.66 3.95
N THR A 89 7.18 -3.46 3.38
CA THR A 89 8.46 -2.83 3.07
C THR A 89 8.57 -1.43 3.66
N LEU A 90 9.73 -1.15 4.24
CA LEU A 90 10.17 0.18 4.66
C LEU A 90 11.26 0.66 3.73
N GLY A 91 11.19 1.91 3.28
CA GLY A 91 12.18 2.42 2.35
C GLY A 91 12.23 3.92 2.21
N VAL A 92 12.85 4.35 1.12
CA VAL A 92 13.25 5.73 0.88
C VAL A 92 12.16 6.40 0.05
N PRO A 93 11.45 7.42 0.58
CA PRO A 93 10.50 8.18 -0.22
C PRO A 93 11.22 8.96 -1.31
N THR A 94 10.49 9.38 -2.34
CA THR A 94 11.09 10.12 -3.48
C THR A 94 11.66 11.49 -3.08
N GLN A 95 11.20 12.05 -1.95
CA GLN A 95 11.67 13.32 -1.42
C GLN A 95 11.94 13.20 0.08
N ALA A 96 13.10 13.69 0.53
CA ALA A 96 13.47 13.69 1.95
C ALA A 96 12.46 14.44 2.84
N ALA A 97 11.81 15.46 2.25
CA ALA A 97 10.79 16.28 2.89
C ALA A 97 9.61 15.48 3.46
N VAL A 98 9.31 14.30 2.89
CA VAL A 98 8.30 13.37 3.45
C VAL A 98 8.66 12.97 4.87
N LEU A 99 9.95 12.73 5.15
CA LEU A 99 10.42 12.34 6.47
C LEU A 99 10.70 13.56 7.35
N THR A 100 11.42 14.55 6.82
CA THR A 100 11.90 15.68 7.64
C THR A 100 10.79 16.63 8.09
N SER A 101 9.67 16.70 7.35
CA SER A 101 8.50 17.48 7.77
C SER A 101 7.80 16.90 9.00
N VAL A 102 7.93 15.58 9.22
CA VAL A 102 7.32 14.88 10.34
C VAL A 102 8.34 14.65 11.46
N PHE A 103 9.54 14.23 11.10
CA PHE A 103 10.60 13.80 11.99
C PHE A 103 11.84 14.70 11.89
N GLY A 104 11.66 16.00 12.10
CA GLY A 104 12.73 17.01 11.90
C GLY A 104 13.99 16.83 12.77
N ARG A 105 13.97 15.95 13.77
CA ARG A 105 15.12 15.60 14.63
C ARG A 105 15.77 14.25 14.30
N LEU A 106 15.15 13.45 13.42
CA LEU A 106 15.68 12.15 13.03
C LEU A 106 16.49 12.28 11.73
N THR A 107 17.57 11.53 11.63
CA THR A 107 18.37 11.44 10.40
C THR A 107 17.54 10.73 9.32
N PRO A 108 17.19 11.40 8.20
CA PRO A 108 16.37 10.79 7.16
C PRO A 108 17.08 9.60 6.54
N TYR A 109 16.31 8.56 6.19
CA TYR A 109 16.79 7.31 5.59
C TYR A 109 17.61 6.40 6.50
N GLU A 110 18.12 6.91 7.62
CA GLU A 110 18.86 6.15 8.63
C GLU A 110 17.98 5.82 9.85
N GLU A 111 17.34 6.82 10.43
CA GLU A 111 16.48 6.70 11.61
C GLU A 111 14.99 6.83 11.25
N SER A 112 14.67 7.33 10.06
CA SER A 112 13.28 7.42 9.57
C SER A 112 13.12 6.88 8.15
N LEU A 113 11.97 6.23 7.90
CA LEU A 113 11.63 5.61 6.61
C LEU A 113 10.14 5.78 6.27
N GLU A 114 9.79 5.46 5.02
CA GLU A 114 8.42 5.37 4.55
C GLU A 114 7.97 3.90 4.54
N LEU A 115 6.78 3.61 5.08
CA LEU A 115 6.04 2.39 4.82
C LEU A 115 5.49 2.46 3.40
N ASN A 116 6.22 1.87 2.45
CA ASN A 116 5.89 2.02 1.04
C ASN A 116 5.11 0.85 0.46
N ARG A 117 5.18 -0.36 1.03
CA ARG A 117 4.28 -1.48 0.66
C ARG A 117 3.79 -2.20 1.90
N LEU A 118 2.51 -2.56 1.87
CA LEU A 118 1.90 -3.53 2.75
C LEU A 118 0.87 -4.32 1.93
N VAL A 119 1.08 -5.61 1.76
CA VAL A 119 0.18 -6.48 1.00
C VAL A 119 0.11 -7.84 1.67
N LEU A 120 -1.11 -8.29 1.98
CA LEU A 120 -1.42 -9.62 2.47
C LEU A 120 -2.38 -10.29 1.49
N LEU A 121 -2.25 -11.62 1.33
CA LEU A 121 -3.22 -12.40 0.57
C LEU A 121 -4.60 -12.35 1.23
N ASP A 122 -5.64 -12.45 0.42
CA ASP A 122 -7.06 -12.57 0.81
C ASP A 122 -7.36 -13.70 1.81
N ASP A 123 -6.66 -14.83 1.72
CA ASP A 123 -6.85 -15.95 2.66
C ASP A 123 -6.30 -15.64 4.08
N VAL A 124 -5.59 -14.52 4.27
CA VAL A 124 -5.10 -14.11 5.59
C VAL A 124 -6.23 -13.46 6.40
N PRO A 125 -6.52 -13.93 7.62
CA PRO A 125 -7.56 -13.37 8.50
C PRO A 125 -7.44 -11.86 8.73
N ALA A 126 -8.58 -11.22 9.01
CA ALA A 126 -8.61 -9.82 9.47
C ALA A 126 -7.70 -9.61 10.70
N ASN A 127 -7.24 -8.38 10.93
CA ASN A 127 -6.30 -8.00 12.00
C ASN A 127 -4.83 -8.43 11.80
N ALA A 128 -4.54 -9.30 10.83
CA ALA A 128 -3.19 -9.71 10.50
C ALA A 128 -2.31 -8.56 10.01
N GLU A 129 -2.85 -7.58 9.26
CA GLU A 129 -2.12 -6.40 8.77
C GLU A 129 -1.49 -5.64 9.94
N THR A 130 -2.35 -5.31 10.90
CA THR A 130 -2.04 -4.47 12.05
C THR A 130 -1.07 -5.20 12.99
N TRP A 131 -1.23 -6.51 13.17
CA TRP A 131 -0.27 -7.34 13.91
C TRP A 131 1.08 -7.44 13.19
N ALA A 132 1.07 -7.71 11.88
CA ALA A 132 2.29 -7.87 11.09
C ALA A 132 3.09 -6.57 11.02
N GLN A 133 2.40 -5.44 10.87
CA GLN A 133 2.98 -4.10 10.94
C GLN A 133 3.67 -3.86 12.28
N ALA A 134 2.98 -4.08 13.40
CA ALA A 134 3.55 -3.87 14.72
C ALA A 134 4.83 -4.70 14.91
N ARG A 135 4.81 -5.96 14.45
CA ARG A 135 5.99 -6.83 14.56
C ARG A 135 7.13 -6.39 13.65
N ALA A 136 6.84 -5.96 12.42
CA ALA A 136 7.85 -5.42 11.51
C ALA A 136 8.48 -4.13 12.07
N PHE A 137 7.70 -3.25 12.69
CA PHE A 137 8.20 -2.03 13.31
C PHE A 137 9.09 -2.31 14.52
N GLN A 138 8.78 -3.33 15.33
CA GLN A 138 9.67 -3.79 16.40
C GLN A 138 11.03 -4.26 15.85
N LEU A 139 11.01 -5.03 14.75
CA LEU A 139 12.25 -5.46 14.08
C LEU A 139 13.03 -4.28 13.50
N ALA A 140 12.34 -3.32 12.87
CA ALA A 140 12.95 -2.10 12.35
C ALA A 140 13.57 -1.25 13.46
N ALA A 141 12.91 -1.16 14.62
CA ALA A 141 13.42 -0.43 15.78
C ALA A 141 14.73 -1.02 16.31
N ALA A 142 14.85 -2.35 16.31
CA ALA A 142 16.11 -3.04 16.63
C ALA A 142 17.23 -2.74 15.62
N ARG A 143 16.89 -2.31 14.40
CA ARG A 143 17.83 -1.84 13.37
C ARG A 143 18.11 -0.32 13.42
N GLY A 144 17.64 0.38 14.45
CA GLY A 144 17.86 1.82 14.62
C GLY A 144 16.77 2.71 14.04
N ILE A 145 15.68 2.16 13.49
CA ILE A 145 14.57 2.98 13.01
C ILE A 145 13.77 3.54 14.19
N ARG A 146 13.39 4.81 14.10
CA ARG A 146 12.72 5.60 15.13
C ARG A 146 11.48 6.32 14.63
N GLY A 147 11.34 6.50 13.32
CA GLY A 147 10.16 7.11 12.69
C GLY A 147 9.74 6.39 11.41
N VAL A 148 8.44 6.18 11.23
CA VAL A 148 7.88 5.65 9.98
C VAL A 148 6.73 6.54 9.53
N VAL A 149 6.81 7.05 8.30
CA VAL A 149 5.68 7.73 7.64
C VAL A 149 4.94 6.70 6.77
N ALA A 150 3.62 6.70 6.79
CA ALA A 150 2.80 5.90 5.88
C ALA A 150 1.85 6.82 5.10
N HIS A 151 1.63 6.48 3.83
CA HIS A 151 0.63 7.15 3.01
C HIS A 151 -0.43 6.14 2.59
N SER A 152 -1.68 6.57 2.66
CA SER A 152 -2.84 5.88 2.13
C SER A 152 -3.42 6.72 1.00
N ASP A 153 -3.76 6.10 -0.12
CA ASP A 153 -4.43 6.78 -1.24
C ASP A 153 -5.90 6.37 -1.23
N PRO A 154 -6.80 7.11 -0.56
CA PRO A 154 -8.20 6.72 -0.44
C PRO A 154 -8.97 6.86 -1.76
N GLU A 155 -8.39 7.51 -2.77
CA GLU A 155 -9.14 7.87 -3.97
C GLU A 155 -9.25 6.69 -4.94
N PRO A 156 -10.48 6.28 -5.31
CA PRO A 156 -10.68 5.27 -6.33
C PRO A 156 -10.12 5.72 -7.69
N ARG A 157 -9.56 4.78 -8.44
CA ARG A 157 -9.14 4.96 -9.83
C ARG A 157 -9.95 4.06 -10.72
N THR A 158 -10.54 4.66 -11.74
CA THR A 158 -11.34 4.00 -12.77
C THR A 158 -10.69 4.14 -14.13
N ARG A 159 -10.81 3.14 -14.99
CA ARG A 159 -10.47 3.21 -16.41
C ARG A 159 -11.74 3.14 -17.23
N LEU A 160 -11.78 3.88 -18.33
CA LEU A 160 -12.83 3.70 -19.32
C LEU A 160 -12.50 2.52 -20.23
N THR A 161 -13.43 1.57 -20.34
CA THR A 161 -13.35 0.43 -21.26
C THR A 161 -14.46 0.54 -22.31
N ALA A 162 -14.41 -0.30 -23.35
CA ALA A 162 -15.51 -0.42 -24.33
C ALA A 162 -16.86 -0.80 -23.70
N HIS A 163 -16.85 -1.34 -22.47
CA HIS A 163 -18.03 -1.77 -21.73
C HIS A 163 -18.45 -0.78 -20.63
N GLY A 164 -17.80 0.38 -20.55
CA GLY A 164 -18.03 1.40 -19.52
C GLY A 164 -16.88 1.54 -18.52
N PRO A 165 -17.05 2.38 -17.48
CA PRO A 165 -16.02 2.60 -16.46
C PRO A 165 -15.81 1.34 -15.60
N GLU A 166 -14.56 0.89 -15.51
CA GLU A 166 -14.11 -0.22 -14.66
C GLU A 166 -13.27 0.34 -13.50
N THR A 167 -13.54 -0.10 -12.26
CA THR A 167 -12.72 0.29 -11.09
C THR A 167 -11.45 -0.55 -11.05
N ILE A 168 -10.29 0.09 -11.18
CA ILE A 168 -8.96 -0.54 -11.15
C ILE A 168 -8.41 -0.56 -9.73
N PHE A 169 -8.69 0.50 -8.97
CA PHE A 169 -8.26 0.66 -7.60
C PHE A 169 -9.43 1.29 -6.84
N PRO A 170 -9.96 0.67 -5.78
CA PRO A 170 -11.13 1.19 -5.09
C PRO A 170 -10.77 2.22 -4.01
N GLY A 171 -9.51 2.65 -3.94
CA GLY A 171 -8.94 3.35 -2.77
C GLY A 171 -8.27 2.38 -1.81
N HIS A 172 -7.25 2.85 -1.09
CA HIS A 172 -6.61 2.18 0.04
C HIS A 172 -6.80 3.05 1.27
N TYR A 173 -7.72 2.66 2.13
CA TYR A 173 -8.06 3.41 3.33
C TYR A 173 -7.10 3.04 4.46
N GLY A 174 -6.42 4.06 5.00
CA GLY A 174 -5.39 3.91 6.04
C GLY A 174 -5.92 3.61 7.44
N THR A 175 -7.15 3.13 7.61
CA THR A 175 -7.72 2.77 8.94
C THR A 175 -6.83 1.78 9.68
N ILE A 176 -6.12 0.91 8.94
CA ILE A 176 -5.12 -0.01 9.48
C ILE A 176 -3.96 0.69 10.21
N TYR A 177 -3.62 1.94 9.85
CA TYR A 177 -2.50 2.70 10.42
C TYR A 177 -2.88 3.41 11.72
N GLN A 178 -4.10 3.93 11.81
CA GLN A 178 -4.58 4.60 13.02
C GLN A 178 -4.76 3.61 14.19
N ALA A 179 -5.12 2.36 13.88
CA ALA A 179 -5.37 1.31 14.87
C ALA A 179 -4.15 0.88 15.72
N LYS A 180 -2.93 1.34 15.42
CA LYS A 180 -1.69 1.00 16.17
C LYS A 180 -0.87 2.18 16.66
N GLY A 181 -1.45 3.38 16.71
CA GLY A 181 -0.77 4.55 17.28
C GLY A 181 0.13 5.30 16.30
N MET A 182 -0.17 5.24 14.99
CA MET A 182 0.31 6.26 14.07
C MET A 182 -0.60 7.48 14.18
N ASP A 183 -0.01 8.65 14.37
CA ASP A 183 -0.76 9.91 14.36
C ASP A 183 -1.19 10.25 12.93
N TYR A 184 -2.46 10.58 12.76
CA TYR A 184 -2.95 11.10 11.48
C TYR A 184 -2.53 12.55 11.32
N LEU A 185 -1.62 12.81 10.38
CA LEU A 185 -1.03 14.14 10.16
C LEU A 185 -1.73 14.95 9.06
N GLY A 186 -2.91 14.51 8.59
CA GLY A 186 -3.67 15.17 7.54
C GLY A 186 -3.33 14.70 6.13
N LYS A 187 -3.90 15.38 5.13
CA LYS A 187 -3.67 15.10 3.71
C LYS A 187 -2.36 15.73 3.23
N THR A 188 -1.64 15.02 2.38
CA THR A 188 -0.51 15.61 1.63
C THR A 188 -1.03 16.63 0.61
N ARG A 189 -0.15 17.51 0.14
CA ARG A 189 -0.52 18.52 -0.87
C ARG A 189 -1.10 17.83 -2.12
N PRO A 190 -2.18 18.35 -2.71
CA PRO A 190 -2.75 17.79 -3.93
C PRO A 190 -1.70 17.65 -5.02
N ARG A 191 -1.75 16.55 -5.74
CA ARG A 191 -0.79 16.25 -6.80
C ARG A 191 -1.52 15.65 -8.00
N ARG A 192 -1.26 16.21 -9.19
CA ARG A 192 -1.73 15.60 -10.45
C ARG A 192 -0.94 14.34 -10.74
N LEU A 193 -1.67 13.27 -11.03
CA LEU A 193 -1.15 12.02 -11.56
C LEU A 193 -1.60 11.90 -13.01
N THR A 194 -0.70 11.57 -13.92
CA THR A 194 -1.07 11.20 -15.28
C THR A 194 -1.35 9.71 -15.29
N MET A 195 -2.60 9.31 -15.49
CA MET A 195 -2.95 7.91 -15.74
C MET A 195 -2.79 7.57 -17.21
N LEU A 196 -2.25 6.39 -17.47
CA LEU A 196 -2.22 5.78 -18.79
C LEU A 196 -3.54 5.04 -19.05
N PRO A 197 -3.90 4.75 -20.31
CA PRO A 197 -5.12 4.03 -20.65
C PRO A 197 -5.24 2.68 -19.96
N ASP A 198 -4.13 2.01 -19.61
CA ASP A 198 -4.10 0.74 -18.89
C ASP A 198 -4.36 0.86 -17.37
N GLY A 199 -4.55 2.08 -16.85
CA GLY A 199 -4.76 2.36 -15.44
C GLY A 199 -3.50 2.57 -14.62
N SER A 200 -2.31 2.43 -15.22
CA SER A 200 -1.05 2.71 -14.53
C SER A 200 -0.79 4.21 -14.42
N VAL A 201 -0.03 4.62 -13.40
CA VAL A 201 0.31 6.04 -13.17
C VAL A 201 1.72 6.33 -13.66
N LEU A 202 1.84 7.36 -14.51
CA LEU A 202 3.12 7.93 -14.89
C LEU A 202 3.68 8.76 -13.73
N HIS A 203 4.82 8.35 -13.17
CA HIS A 203 5.50 9.10 -12.11
C HIS A 203 6.13 10.40 -12.67
N SER A 204 6.13 11.47 -11.87
CA SER A 204 6.75 12.75 -12.27
C SER A 204 8.23 12.56 -12.61
N GLY A 205 8.67 13.11 -13.74
CA GLY A 205 10.05 13.01 -14.21
C GLY A 205 10.23 12.07 -15.40
N VAL A 206 9.22 11.26 -15.74
CA VAL A 206 9.18 10.55 -17.02
C VAL A 206 8.62 11.52 -18.08
N ARG A 207 9.47 11.95 -19.03
CA ARG A 207 9.01 12.76 -20.17
C ARG A 207 8.08 11.91 -21.04
N ALA A 208 6.96 12.51 -21.48
CA ALA A 208 6.17 11.98 -22.59
C ALA A 208 7.13 11.76 -23.78
N GLY A 209 7.27 10.52 -24.24
CA GLY A 209 8.22 10.13 -25.30
C GLY A 209 9.28 9.08 -24.93
N SER A 210 9.35 8.59 -23.69
CA SER A 210 10.07 7.32 -23.44
C SER A 210 9.33 6.16 -24.11
N ARG A 211 10.02 5.13 -24.63
CA ARG A 211 9.46 4.03 -25.46
C ARG A 211 8.20 3.30 -24.92
N ARG A 212 7.78 3.55 -23.68
CA ARG A 212 6.49 3.10 -23.11
C ARG A 212 5.29 4.00 -23.43
N ALA A 213 5.51 5.19 -23.99
CA ALA A 213 4.48 6.19 -24.31
C ALA A 213 4.11 6.21 -25.81
N LEU A 214 4.62 5.24 -26.58
CA LEU A 214 4.36 5.11 -28.02
C LEU A 214 3.63 3.79 -28.26
N ASP A 215 2.43 3.69 -27.70
CA ASP A 215 1.29 3.03 -28.34
C ASP A 215 0.04 3.55 -27.63
N ASP A 216 -0.95 3.89 -28.44
CA ASP A 216 -2.27 4.42 -28.10
C ASP A 216 -2.36 5.92 -27.78
N ARG A 217 -2.78 6.65 -28.82
CA ARG A 217 -3.30 8.00 -28.79
C ARG A 217 -4.59 8.03 -27.95
N GLU A 218 -4.52 8.67 -26.78
CA GLU A 218 -5.44 9.70 -26.26
C GLU A 218 -5.08 9.95 -24.80
N ALA A 219 -4.40 11.07 -24.54
CA ALA A 219 -4.14 11.52 -23.17
C ALA A 219 -5.37 12.29 -22.67
N ALA A 220 -6.30 11.58 -22.02
CA ALA A 220 -7.39 12.22 -21.29
C ALA A 220 -6.84 12.79 -19.97
N SER A 221 -6.74 14.13 -19.87
CA SER A 221 -6.50 14.80 -18.60
C SER A 221 -7.80 14.86 -17.80
N GLN A 222 -7.86 14.20 -16.64
CA GLN A 222 -8.91 14.40 -15.65
C GLN A 222 -8.33 15.00 -14.37
N GLN A 223 -8.98 16.08 -13.92
CA GLN A 223 -8.80 16.76 -12.65
C GLN A 223 -10.12 16.64 -11.91
N VAL A 224 -10.12 16.13 -10.67
CA VAL A 224 -11.15 16.45 -9.68
C VAL A 224 -10.55 16.36 -8.28
N ASP A 225 -10.86 17.35 -7.46
CA ASP A 225 -10.56 17.45 -6.03
C ASP A 225 -11.90 17.73 -5.30
N HIS A 226 -11.88 17.63 -3.96
CA HIS A 226 -12.97 17.64 -2.98
C HIS A 226 -13.59 16.25 -2.74
N GLY A 227 -13.62 15.67 -1.53
CA GLY A 227 -13.59 16.23 -0.18
C GLY A 227 -14.98 16.10 0.46
N ILE A 228 -15.20 15.08 1.29
CA ILE A 228 -16.25 15.08 2.32
C ILE A 228 -15.57 14.72 3.64
N GLY A 229 -15.45 15.72 4.52
CA GLY A 229 -15.33 15.47 5.96
C GLY A 229 -16.74 15.43 6.56
N PRO A 230 -16.95 14.71 7.68
CA PRO A 230 -18.23 14.77 8.40
C PRO A 230 -18.40 16.13 9.11
N PRO A 231 -19.65 16.51 9.47
CA PRO A 231 -19.97 17.79 10.15
C PRO A 231 -19.32 17.94 11.53
#